data_AF-A0ABD3ASB6-F1
#
_entry.id   AF-A0ABD3ASB6-F1
#
_cell.length_a   1.000
_cell.length_b   1.000
_cell.length_c   1.000
_cell.angle_alpha   90.00
_cell.angle_beta   90.00
_cell.angle_gamma   90.00
#
_symmetry.space_group_name_H-M   'P 1'
#
loop_
_entity.id
_entity.type
_entity.pdbx_description
1 polymer ?
#
loop_
_entity_poly.entity_id
_entity_poly.type
_entity_poly.pdbx_seq_one_letter_code
_entity_poly.pdbx_strand_id
1 'polypeptide(L)'
;MKKEMEIMAPMPPGFKEKIQQEFCSESEIFVMQKMLTTNDLFRRHCHLCIPSELILNKFLNDEEEAFLQTYNSYGRRNQIDAKIIDPGLKMGSIKVWKRGTPTDTKHFYLGSGWRRIVTEYDLKEGEFVRLWAVRVANKTLCFVLVRL
;
A
#
# COMPACT_ATOMS: atom_id res chain seq x y z
N MET A 1 24.49 9.76 -4.10
CA MET A 1 25.08 8.48 -3.64
C MET A 1 24.54 7.96 -2.31
N LYS A 2 24.97 8.41 -1.11
CA LYS A 2 24.48 7.81 0.17
C LYS A 2 22.96 7.89 0.37
N LYS A 3 22.33 9.02 -0.02
CA LYS A 3 20.87 9.22 0.07
C LYS A 3 20.06 8.44 -0.97
N GLU A 4 20.67 8.07 -2.10
CA GLU A 4 20.04 7.23 -3.15
C GLU A 4 20.15 5.74 -2.81
N MET A 5 21.25 5.32 -2.17
CA MET A 5 21.43 3.95 -1.69
C MET A 5 20.42 3.56 -0.59
N GLU A 6 19.96 4.54 0.19
CA GLU A 6 18.95 4.34 1.25
C GLU A 6 17.52 4.24 0.70
N ILE A 7 17.28 4.62 -0.56
CA ILE A 7 15.95 4.58 -1.21
C ILE A 7 15.62 3.18 -1.74
N MET A 8 16.62 2.31 -1.92
CA MET A 8 16.46 0.99 -2.56
C MET A 8 16.89 -0.21 -1.69
N ALA A 9 17.06 -0.02 -0.36
CA ALA A 9 17.41 -1.16 0.48
C ALA A 9 16.33 -2.26 0.37
N PRO A 10 16.75 -3.53 0.22
CA PRO A 10 15.85 -4.64 -0.08
C PRO A 10 14.84 -4.85 1.05
N MET A 11 13.72 -5.49 0.71
CA MET A 11 12.74 -5.92 1.71
C MET A 11 13.42 -6.80 2.78
N PRO A 12 13.18 -6.56 4.09
CA PRO A 12 13.82 -7.35 5.13
C PRO A 12 13.47 -8.85 5.03
N PRO A 13 14.39 -9.77 5.37
CA PRO A 13 14.22 -11.22 5.15
C PRO A 13 12.94 -11.81 5.75
N GLY A 14 12.54 -11.38 6.97
CA GLY A 14 11.33 -11.88 7.62
C GLY A 14 10.05 -11.63 6.83
N PHE A 15 9.98 -10.54 6.06
CA PHE A 15 8.84 -10.30 5.17
C PHE A 15 8.87 -11.22 3.95
N LYS A 16 10.05 -11.47 3.38
CA LYS A 16 10.21 -12.42 2.26
C LYS A 16 9.81 -13.83 2.65
N GLU A 17 10.27 -14.28 3.81
CA GLU A 17 9.88 -15.57 4.39
C GLU A 17 8.36 -15.64 4.60
N LYS A 18 7.75 -14.57 5.11
CA LYS A 18 6.30 -14.50 5.31
C LYS A 18 5.53 -14.55 4.00
N ILE A 19 5.98 -13.85 2.96
CA ILE A 19 5.39 -13.93 1.61
C ILE A 19 5.47 -15.37 1.08
N GLN A 20 6.63 -16.00 1.21
CA GLN A 20 6.84 -17.36 0.72
C GLN A 20 5.95 -18.38 1.45
N GLN A 21 5.81 -18.25 2.77
CA GLN A 21 4.94 -19.10 3.59
C GLN A 21 3.46 -18.96 3.23
N GLU A 22 2.98 -17.75 2.97
CA GLU A 22 1.56 -17.47 2.74
C GLU A 22 1.13 -17.70 1.28
N PHE A 23 2.05 -17.49 0.33
CA PHE A 23 1.68 -17.36 -1.08
C PHE A 23 2.54 -18.18 -2.05
N CYS A 24 3.66 -18.75 -1.60
CA CYS A 24 4.66 -19.38 -2.47
C CYS A 24 5.03 -18.50 -3.69
N SER A 25 5.17 -17.19 -3.45
CA SER A 25 5.35 -16.17 -4.48
C SER A 25 6.68 -15.44 -4.30
N GLU A 26 7.38 -15.21 -5.40
CA GLU A 26 8.62 -14.42 -5.44
C GLU A 26 8.43 -13.04 -6.09
N SER A 27 7.22 -12.71 -6.56
CA SER A 27 6.92 -11.43 -7.18
C SER A 27 6.78 -10.31 -6.14
N GLU A 28 7.79 -9.44 -6.07
CA GLU A 28 7.82 -8.26 -5.21
C GLU A 28 7.96 -6.99 -6.06
N ILE A 29 7.03 -6.05 -5.93
CA ILE A 29 7.05 -4.76 -6.62
C ILE A 29 7.22 -3.67 -5.56
N PHE A 30 8.37 -3.00 -5.55
CA PHE A 30 8.55 -1.85 -4.69
C PHE A 30 7.69 -0.67 -5.18
N VAL A 31 6.75 -0.22 -4.35
CA VAL A 31 5.79 0.82 -4.72
C VAL A 31 6.36 2.19 -4.40
N MET A 32 6.68 2.44 -3.13
CA MET A 32 7.16 3.76 -2.67
C MET A 32 7.85 3.69 -1.30
N GLN A 33 8.60 4.74 -0.98
CA GLN A 33 8.97 5.12 0.38
C GLN A 33 8.44 6.52 0.65
N LYS A 34 7.83 6.75 1.82
CA LYS A 34 7.42 8.09 2.25
C LYS A 34 7.50 8.27 3.76
N MET A 35 7.61 9.53 4.17
CA MET A 35 7.40 9.94 5.55
C MET A 35 5.89 10.03 5.82
N LEU A 36 5.45 9.52 6.96
CA LEU A 36 4.07 9.63 7.42
C LEU A 36 3.78 11.07 7.83
N THR A 37 2.67 11.60 7.32
CA THR A 37 2.18 12.95 7.61
C THR A 37 0.98 12.88 8.55
N THR A 38 0.59 14.02 9.14
CA THR A 38 -0.65 14.11 9.93
C THR A 38 -1.88 13.54 9.18
N ASN A 39 -1.95 13.72 7.85
CA ASN A 39 -3.06 13.22 7.03
C ASN A 39 -3.13 11.69 6.99
N ASP A 40 -1.97 11.02 6.98
CA ASP A 40 -1.93 9.56 6.99
C ASP A 40 -2.45 8.98 8.33
N LEU A 41 -2.32 9.75 9.40
CA LEU A 41 -2.62 9.34 10.77
C LEU A 41 -3.96 9.89 11.29
N PHE A 42 -4.61 10.80 10.55
CA PHE A 42 -5.74 11.57 11.06
C PHE A 42 -6.95 10.70 11.38
N ARG A 43 -7.41 10.72 12.64
CA ARG A 43 -8.43 9.80 13.18
C ARG A 43 -9.80 9.83 12.50
N ARG A 44 -10.16 10.76 11.62
CA ARG A 44 -11.45 10.69 10.89
C ARG A 44 -11.31 10.09 9.49
N HIS A 45 -10.14 10.19 8.88
CA HIS A 45 -9.91 9.76 7.49
C HIS A 45 -8.82 8.71 7.34
N CYS A 46 -8.07 8.40 8.39
CA CYS A 46 -6.95 7.47 8.52
C CYS A 46 -6.80 6.50 7.34
N HIS A 47 -6.08 6.97 6.34
CA HIS A 47 -5.67 6.24 5.15
C HIS A 47 -4.20 6.52 4.90
N LEU A 48 -3.45 5.54 4.40
CA LEU A 48 -2.11 5.83 3.86
C LEU A 48 -2.30 6.41 2.46
N CYS A 49 -1.87 7.65 2.25
CA CYS A 49 -1.81 8.24 0.92
C CYS A 49 -0.57 7.72 0.19
N ILE A 50 -0.77 7.20 -1.02
CA ILE A 50 0.23 6.79 -2.00
C ILE A 50 0.22 7.82 -3.13
N PRO A 51 1.08 8.85 -3.07
CA PRO A 51 1.12 9.87 -4.10
C PRO A 51 1.70 9.29 -5.40
N SER A 52 1.06 9.56 -6.54
CA SER A 52 1.48 9.01 -7.83
C SER A 52 2.90 9.40 -8.21
N GLU A 53 3.36 10.58 -7.76
CA GLU A 53 4.73 11.08 -7.93
C GLU A 53 5.79 10.30 -7.13
N LEU A 54 5.38 9.54 -6.11
CA LEU A 54 6.27 8.68 -5.32
C LEU A 54 6.20 7.21 -5.75
N ILE A 55 5.32 6.86 -6.69
CA ILE A 55 5.22 5.49 -7.22
C ILE A 55 6.39 5.25 -8.16
N LEU A 56 7.25 4.30 -7.80
CA LEU A 56 8.40 3.93 -8.61
C LEU A 56 8.08 2.83 -9.63
N ASN A 57 7.16 1.93 -9.29
CA ASN A 57 6.77 0.81 -10.15
C ASN A 57 5.25 0.63 -10.15
N LYS A 58 4.71 0.32 -11.33
CA LYS A 58 3.28 0.02 -11.50
C LYS A 58 2.91 -1.21 -10.66
N PHE A 59 1.98 -1.02 -9.73
CA PHE A 59 1.59 -2.07 -8.79
C PHE A 59 0.19 -2.62 -9.04
N LEU A 60 -0.67 -1.90 -9.76
CA LEU A 60 -2.00 -2.34 -10.24
C LEU A 60 -1.91 -2.80 -11.69
N ASN A 61 -2.74 -3.77 -12.08
CA ASN A 61 -2.95 -4.06 -13.49
C ASN A 61 -3.93 -3.05 -14.12
N ASP A 62 -4.06 -3.05 -15.45
CA ASP A 62 -4.90 -2.08 -16.16
C ASP A 62 -6.39 -2.20 -15.82
N GLU A 63 -6.87 -3.43 -15.60
CA GLU A 63 -8.28 -3.68 -15.24
C GLU A 63 -8.61 -3.13 -13.85
N GLU A 64 -7.72 -3.34 -12.88
CA GLU A 64 -7.83 -2.83 -11.51
C GLU A 64 -7.77 -1.31 -11.48
N GLU A 65 -6.84 -0.71 -12.22
CA GLU A 65 -6.73 0.74 -12.28
C GLU A 65 -7.97 1.35 -12.95
N ALA A 66 -8.46 0.77 -14.04
CA ALA A 66 -9.70 1.18 -14.68
C ALA A 66 -10.90 1.02 -13.71
N PHE A 67 -10.97 -0.09 -12.98
CA PHE A 67 -12.02 -0.34 -11.99
C PHE A 67 -12.04 0.74 -10.90
N LEU A 68 -10.87 1.18 -10.40
CA LEU A 68 -10.79 2.27 -9.40
C LEU A 68 -11.24 3.65 -9.92
N GLN A 69 -11.40 3.82 -11.23
CA GLN A 69 -11.96 5.05 -11.84
C GLN A 69 -13.50 5.04 -11.94
N THR A 70 -14.13 3.91 -11.62
CA THR A 70 -15.58 3.72 -11.76
C THR A 70 -16.32 3.82 -10.43
N TYR A 71 -17.65 3.84 -10.51
CA TYR A 71 -18.55 3.91 -9.36
C TYR A 71 -19.41 2.64 -9.33
N ASN A 72 -19.77 2.20 -8.13
CA ASN A 72 -20.75 1.13 -7.95
C ASN A 72 -22.18 1.64 -8.15
N SER A 73 -23.14 0.72 -8.11
CA SER A 73 -24.58 1.01 -8.26
C SER A 73 -25.14 1.99 -7.23
N TYR A 74 -24.44 2.21 -6.11
CA TYR A 74 -24.82 3.18 -5.07
C TYR A 74 -24.16 4.55 -5.26
N GLY A 75 -23.51 4.80 -6.40
CA GLY A 75 -22.78 6.04 -6.68
C GLY A 75 -21.53 6.24 -5.83
N ARG A 76 -21.02 5.17 -5.19
CA ARG A 76 -19.77 5.21 -4.41
C ARG A 76 -18.61 4.75 -5.27
N ARG A 77 -17.43 5.30 -5.04
CA ARG A 77 -16.21 4.87 -5.73
C ARG A 77 -15.94 3.39 -5.49
N ASN A 78 -15.53 2.71 -6.55
CA ASN A 78 -15.07 1.34 -6.45
C ASN A 78 -13.75 1.25 -5.68
N GLN A 79 -13.57 0.13 -4.99
CA GLN A 79 -12.43 -0.16 -4.12
C GLN A 79 -12.00 -1.60 -4.35
N ILE A 80 -10.70 -1.84 -4.32
CA ILE A 80 -10.13 -3.19 -4.43
C ILE A 80 -9.87 -3.71 -3.03
N ASP A 81 -10.39 -4.89 -2.74
CA ASP A 81 -10.01 -5.64 -1.54
C ASP A 81 -8.66 -6.31 -1.77
N ALA A 82 -7.70 -6.03 -0.89
CA ALA A 82 -6.34 -6.57 -0.93
C ALA A 82 -5.96 -7.17 0.42
N LYS A 83 -4.91 -7.98 0.42
CA LYS A 83 -4.23 -8.41 1.65
C LYS A 83 -3.14 -7.42 2.03
N ILE A 84 -2.71 -7.46 3.29
CA ILE A 84 -1.54 -6.71 3.75
C ILE A 84 -0.76 -7.52 4.78
N ILE A 85 0.55 -7.63 4.62
CA ILE A 85 1.49 -8.01 5.67
C ILE A 85 1.92 -6.71 6.35
N ASP A 86 1.56 -6.56 7.62
CA ASP A 86 1.83 -5.35 8.40
C ASP A 86 3.23 -5.37 9.05
N PRO A 87 3.67 -4.29 9.73
CA PRO A 87 5.03 -4.19 10.27
C PRO A 87 5.42 -5.29 11.26
N GLY A 88 4.44 -5.95 11.90
CA GLY A 88 4.65 -7.07 12.81
C GLY A 88 4.55 -8.44 12.13
N LEU A 89 4.65 -8.50 10.79
CA LEU A 89 4.52 -9.72 9.98
C LEU A 89 3.14 -10.39 10.08
N LYS A 90 2.09 -9.66 10.48
CA LYS A 90 0.73 -10.21 10.55
C LYS A 90 -0.03 -9.97 9.26
N MET A 91 -0.75 -10.99 8.82
CA MET A 91 -1.65 -10.90 7.67
C MET A 91 -2.94 -10.16 8.05
N GLY A 92 -3.34 -9.22 7.22
CA GLY A 92 -4.56 -8.44 7.36
C GLY A 92 -5.26 -8.25 6.03
N SER A 93 -6.39 -7.53 6.09
CA SER A 93 -7.09 -7.04 4.90
C SER A 93 -6.97 -5.53 4.82
N ILE A 94 -6.85 -5.01 3.60
CA ILE A 94 -6.84 -3.58 3.33
C ILE A 94 -7.63 -3.25 2.07
N LYS A 95 -8.21 -2.05 2.00
CA LYS A 95 -8.88 -1.57 0.79
C LYS A 95 -8.02 -0.54 0.07
N VAL A 96 -7.86 -0.72 -1.24
CA VAL A 96 -7.24 0.27 -2.14
C VAL A 96 -8.33 1.06 -2.82
N TRP A 97 -8.18 2.38 -2.90
CA TRP A 97 -9.06 3.23 -3.68
C TRP A 97 -8.30 4.44 -4.22
N LYS A 98 -8.86 5.07 -5.26
CA LYS A 98 -8.27 6.26 -5.90
C LYS A 98 -9.18 7.46 -5.66
N ARG A 99 -8.60 8.60 -5.28
CA ARG A 99 -9.32 9.88 -5.21
C ARG A 99 -9.00 10.69 -6.46
N GLY A 100 -10.02 11.21 -7.13
CA GLY A 100 -9.82 11.99 -8.36
C GLY A 100 -11.02 12.02 -9.31
N THR A 101 -11.16 13.07 -10.11
CA THR A 101 -11.99 13.01 -11.33
C THR A 101 -11.26 12.16 -12.38
N PRO A 102 -11.91 11.72 -13.46
CA PRO A 102 -11.22 11.07 -14.59
C PRO A 102 -10.02 11.88 -15.12
N THR A 103 -10.00 13.20 -14.85
CA THR A 103 -9.00 14.17 -15.28
C THR A 103 -7.93 14.52 -14.24
N ASP A 104 -8.09 14.15 -12.96
CA ASP A 104 -7.10 14.45 -11.90
C ASP A 104 -6.98 13.28 -10.92
N THR A 105 -6.07 12.35 -11.21
CA THR A 105 -5.97 11.03 -10.56
C THR A 105 -4.65 10.84 -9.79
N LYS A 106 -4.28 11.84 -8.98
CA LYS A 106 -2.92 11.94 -8.42
C LYS A 106 -2.57 11.02 -7.26
N HIS A 107 -3.54 10.39 -6.59
CA HIS A 107 -3.25 9.66 -5.36
C HIS A 107 -4.08 8.38 -5.22
N PHE A 108 -3.41 7.29 -4.85
CA PHE A 108 -4.03 6.08 -4.35
C PHE A 108 -4.03 6.11 -2.82
N TYR A 109 -4.91 5.33 -2.21
CA TYR A 109 -5.09 5.31 -0.77
C TYR A 109 -5.28 3.89 -0.28
N LEU A 110 -4.54 3.54 0.78
CA LEU A 110 -4.84 2.35 1.57
C LEU A 110 -5.75 2.76 2.72
N GLY A 111 -7.02 2.40 2.62
CA GLY A 111 -8.07 2.76 3.56
C GLY A 111 -8.31 1.68 4.61
N SER A 112 -9.58 1.27 4.75
CA SER A 112 -10.07 0.23 5.68
C SER A 112 -9.00 -0.82 6.00
N GLY A 113 -8.59 -0.93 7.26
CA GLY A 113 -7.44 -1.74 7.70
C GLY A 113 -6.26 -0.90 8.18
N TRP A 114 -5.99 0.25 7.57
CA TRP A 114 -4.87 1.13 7.92
C TRP A 114 -4.91 1.63 9.36
N ARG A 115 -6.08 2.06 9.87
CA ARG A 115 -6.24 2.50 11.27
C ARG A 115 -5.78 1.45 12.28
N ARG A 116 -6.08 0.17 12.02
CA ARG A 116 -5.63 -0.93 12.89
C ARG A 116 -4.11 -0.92 12.97
N ILE A 117 -3.45 -0.87 11.81
CA ILE A 117 -1.98 -0.84 11.72
C ILE A 117 -1.41 0.36 12.47
N VAL A 118 -1.94 1.56 12.26
CA VAL A 118 -1.49 2.78 12.97
C VAL A 118 -1.62 2.61 14.49
N THR A 119 -2.75 2.07 14.95
CA THR A 119 -3.02 1.93 16.40
C THR A 119 -2.19 0.82 17.03
N GLU A 120 -2.04 -0.32 16.34
CA GLU A 120 -1.36 -1.50 16.85
C GLU A 120 0.16 -1.34 16.89
N TYR A 121 0.73 -0.63 15.92
CA TYR A 121 2.18 -0.39 15.83
C TYR A 121 2.59 1.01 16.27
N ASP A 122 1.65 1.79 16.81
CA ASP A 122 1.84 3.15 17.31
C ASP A 122 2.57 4.08 16.32
N LEU A 123 2.18 4.04 15.05
CA LEU A 123 2.84 4.81 13.99
C LEU A 123 2.69 6.31 14.22
N LYS A 124 3.80 7.06 14.04
CA LYS A 124 3.89 8.50 14.31
C LYS A 124 4.20 9.32 13.07
N GLU A 125 3.87 10.60 13.16
CA GLU A 125 4.27 11.58 12.15
C GLU A 125 5.79 11.72 12.16
N GLY A 126 6.38 11.83 10.96
CA GLY A 126 7.83 11.88 10.79
C GLY A 126 8.50 10.52 10.61
N GLU A 127 7.79 9.41 10.87
CA GLU A 127 8.32 8.07 10.61
C GLU A 127 8.29 7.73 9.13
N PHE A 128 9.26 6.95 8.66
CA PHE A 128 9.29 6.49 7.28
C PHE A 128 8.67 5.10 7.18
N VAL A 129 7.90 4.91 6.12
CA VAL A 129 7.39 3.60 5.70
C VAL A 129 7.77 3.33 4.27
N ARG A 130 7.97 2.04 3.97
CA ARG A 130 8.10 1.50 2.63
C ARG A 130 6.92 0.59 2.33
N LEU A 131 6.45 0.62 1.09
CA LEU A 131 5.34 -0.18 0.62
C LEU A 131 5.78 -1.01 -0.59
N TRP A 132 5.48 -2.31 -0.55
CA TRP A 132 5.58 -3.21 -1.70
C TRP A 132 4.21 -3.77 -2.04
N ALA A 133 4.05 -4.20 -3.28
CA ALA A 133 2.97 -5.02 -3.75
C ALA A 133 3.49 -6.40 -4.16
N VAL A 134 2.71 -7.43 -3.89
CA VAL A 134 2.98 -8.83 -4.22
C VAL A 134 1.80 -9.35 -5.01
N ARG A 135 2.10 -10.05 -6.12
CA ARG A 135 1.10 -10.65 -6.99
C ARG A 135 1.05 -12.15 -6.79
N VAL A 136 0.02 -12.61 -6.10
CA VAL A 136 -0.19 -14.04 -5.85
C VAL A 136 -0.98 -14.63 -7.01
N ALA A 137 -0.36 -15.57 -7.73
CA ALA A 137 -0.91 -16.23 -8.92
C ALA A 137 -1.48 -15.25 -9.97
N ASN A 138 -0.86 -14.07 -10.12
CA ASN A 138 -1.29 -12.98 -11.00
C ASN A 138 -2.73 -12.45 -10.77
N LYS A 139 -3.36 -12.78 -9.65
CA LYS A 139 -4.76 -12.42 -9.36
C LYS A 139 -4.93 -11.65 -8.06
N THR A 140 -4.32 -12.13 -6.97
CA THR A 140 -4.53 -11.50 -5.66
C THR A 140 -3.44 -10.47 -5.40
N LEU A 141 -3.86 -9.26 -5.05
CA LEU A 141 -3.00 -8.17 -4.61
C LEU A 141 -2.76 -8.28 -3.10
N CYS A 142 -1.50 -8.37 -2.70
CA CYS A 142 -1.09 -8.24 -1.31
C CYS A 142 -0.10 -7.09 -1.17
N PHE A 143 -0.27 -6.23 -0.16
CA PHE A 143 0.72 -5.22 0.19
C PHE A 143 1.64 -5.71 1.29
N VAL A 144 2.84 -5.15 1.34
CA VAL A 144 3.77 -5.34 2.44
C VAL A 144 4.18 -3.97 2.93
N LEU A 145 3.95 -3.70 4.21
CA LEU A 145 4.31 -2.43 4.84
C LEU A 145 5.47 -2.64 5.79
N VAL A 146 6.58 -1.98 5.51
CA VAL A 146 7.76 -1.97 6.39
C VAL A 146 7.88 -0.59 7.01
N ARG A 147 7.99 -0.54 8.34
CA ARG A 147 8.40 0.65 9.09
C ARG A 147 9.94 0.70 9.12
N LEU A 148 10.51 1.88 8.85
CA LEU A 148 11.95 2.11 8.92
C LEU A 148 12.38 2.64 10.29
#